data_AF-A0A212SEI2-F1
#
_entry.id   AF-A0A212SEI2-F1
#
_cell.length_a   1.000
_cell.length_b   1.000
_cell.length_c   1.000
_cell.angle_alpha   90.00
_cell.angle_beta   90.00
_cell.angle_gamma   90.00
#
_symmetry.space_group_name_H-M   'P 1'
#
loop_
_entity.id
_entity.type
_entity.pdbx_description
1 polymer ?
#
loop_
_entity_poly.entity_id
_entity_poly.type
_entity_poly.pdbx_seq_one_letter_code
_entity_poly.pdbx_strand_id
1 'polypeptide(L)'
;MGIIENIFGKKNLTRDSAAGFKTISECEAALQTVAAERRVAQATIHGLTGRRRDILLTDGGEAMLSEIDRAGDEARIALERADLIEPIILARLAEISDENRRAKWRELSERHVETTRKFIDAVRAALAARAAMEAVYADACQAGFMAQARTAFCDPLNRLNDDALENFVEVFERNHVPACRAGLNN
;
A
#
# COMPACT_ATOMS: atom_id res chain seq x y z
N MET A 1 -46.84 -5.76 17.83
CA MET A 1 -45.67 -5.13 18.47
C MET A 1 -44.52 -6.11 18.40
N GLY A 2 -43.40 -5.95 17.69
CA GLY A 2 -42.83 -4.90 16.86
C GLY A 2 -41.39 -5.37 16.56
N ILE A 3 -41.21 -6.28 15.58
CA ILE A 3 -39.91 -6.92 15.28
C ILE A 3 -39.13 -6.13 14.19
N ILE A 4 -39.72 -5.07 13.63
CA ILE A 4 -39.15 -4.33 12.48
C ILE A 4 -38.33 -3.09 12.92
N GLU A 5 -38.16 -2.83 14.21
CA GLU A 5 -37.35 -1.68 14.67
C GLU A 5 -35.84 -1.93 14.70
N ASN A 6 -35.35 -3.13 14.36
CA ASN A 6 -33.95 -3.50 14.66
C ASN A 6 -33.05 -3.90 13.47
N ILE A 7 -33.51 -3.77 12.21
CA ILE A 7 -32.65 -4.06 11.04
C ILE A 7 -31.96 -2.79 10.51
N PHE A 8 -32.56 -1.61 10.68
CA PHE A 8 -32.07 -0.35 10.11
C PHE A 8 -31.51 0.64 11.14
N GLY A 9 -31.32 0.23 12.40
CA GLY A 9 -30.76 1.05 13.48
C GLY A 9 -29.26 1.37 13.37
N LYS A 10 -28.59 0.97 12.30
CA LYS A 10 -27.21 1.38 12.01
C LYS A 10 -27.23 2.65 11.19
N LYS A 11 -26.44 3.66 11.56
CA LYS A 11 -26.19 4.86 10.74
C LYS A 11 -26.02 4.42 9.30
N ASN A 12 -27.02 4.69 8.47
CA ASN A 12 -26.98 4.32 7.06
C ASN A 12 -25.73 4.97 6.46
N LEU A 13 -24.86 4.16 5.85
CA LEU A 13 -23.75 4.69 5.07
C LEU A 13 -24.34 5.66 4.05
N THR A 14 -23.88 6.90 4.09
CA THR A 14 -24.20 7.92 3.10
C THR A 14 -23.02 8.12 2.18
N ARG A 15 -23.29 8.68 0.99
CA ARG A 15 -22.25 9.10 0.05
C ARG A 15 -21.17 9.97 0.71
N ASP A 16 -21.58 10.92 1.54
CA ASP A 16 -20.66 11.84 2.23
C ASP A 16 -19.80 11.10 3.26
N SER A 17 -20.39 10.14 3.99
CA SER A 17 -19.63 9.32 4.94
C SER A 17 -18.63 8.39 4.24
N ALA A 18 -18.97 7.89 3.04
CA ALA A 18 -18.12 7.01 2.25
C ALA A 18 -16.88 7.72 1.69
N ALA A 19 -17.03 8.98 1.28
CA ALA A 19 -15.91 9.81 0.85
C ALA A 19 -14.99 10.22 2.02
N GLY A 20 -15.52 10.24 3.25
CA GLY A 20 -14.82 10.70 4.45
C GLY A 20 -13.87 9.69 5.11
N PHE A 21 -13.73 8.47 4.58
CA PHE A 21 -12.83 7.47 5.16
C PHE A 21 -11.36 7.89 5.04
N LYS A 22 -10.61 7.65 6.11
CA LYS A 22 -9.21 8.04 6.27
C LYS A 22 -8.26 6.86 6.25
N THR A 23 -8.74 5.65 6.54
CA THR A 23 -7.90 4.46 6.62
C THR A 23 -8.40 3.32 5.76
N ILE A 24 -7.50 2.41 5.37
CA ILE A 24 -7.83 1.16 4.66
C ILE A 24 -8.83 0.34 5.48
N SER A 25 -8.61 0.21 6.79
CA SER A 25 -9.49 -0.57 7.68
C SER A 25 -10.91 0.00 7.74
N GLU A 26 -11.08 1.33 7.70
CA GLU A 26 -12.40 1.96 7.64
C GLU A 26 -13.11 1.64 6.32
N CYS A 27 -12.41 1.72 5.19
CA CYS A 27 -12.96 1.35 3.88
C CYS A 27 -13.35 -0.13 3.83
N GLU A 28 -12.50 -1.04 4.33
CA GLU A 28 -12.79 -2.47 4.36
C GLU A 28 -14.01 -2.81 5.24
N ALA A 29 -14.10 -2.21 6.43
CA ALA A 29 -15.26 -2.38 7.31
C ALA A 29 -16.56 -1.87 6.66
N ALA A 30 -16.47 -0.76 5.92
CA ALA A 30 -17.60 -0.23 5.17
C ALA A 30 -18.01 -1.14 4.01
N LEU A 31 -17.05 -1.68 3.23
CA LEU A 31 -17.32 -2.66 2.17
C LEU A 31 -17.96 -3.93 2.72
N GLN A 32 -17.49 -4.45 3.86
CA GLN A 32 -18.12 -5.59 4.53
C GLN A 32 -19.57 -5.30 4.94
N THR A 33 -19.84 -4.07 5.40
CA THR A 33 -21.19 -3.64 5.74
C THR A 33 -22.08 -3.59 4.51
N VAL A 34 -21.62 -2.97 3.41
CA VAL A 34 -22.35 -2.92 2.13
C VAL A 34 -22.61 -4.33 1.57
N ALA A 35 -21.63 -5.22 1.63
CA ALA A 35 -21.79 -6.61 1.19
C ALA A 35 -22.80 -7.39 2.07
N ALA A 36 -22.87 -7.10 3.37
CA ALA A 36 -23.87 -7.66 4.26
C ALA A 36 -25.28 -7.12 3.93
N GLU A 37 -25.42 -5.81 3.73
CA GLU A 37 -26.68 -5.17 3.34
C GLU A 37 -27.20 -5.73 2.00
N ARG A 38 -26.33 -5.86 1.00
CA ARG A 38 -26.68 -6.46 -0.31
C ARG A 38 -27.21 -7.88 -0.15
N ARG A 39 -26.53 -8.73 0.63
CA ARG A 39 -26.96 -10.12 0.88
C ARG A 39 -28.33 -10.17 1.57
N VAL A 40 -28.55 -9.34 2.58
CA VAL A 40 -29.84 -9.27 3.29
C VAL A 40 -30.95 -8.80 2.36
N ALA A 41 -30.73 -7.74 1.59
CA ALA A 41 -31.74 -7.21 0.67
C ALA A 41 -32.08 -8.19 -0.45
N GLN A 42 -31.08 -8.87 -1.04
CA GLN A 42 -31.30 -9.94 -2.02
C GLN A 42 -32.10 -11.11 -1.45
N ALA A 43 -31.75 -11.58 -0.24
CA ALA A 43 -32.48 -12.64 0.44
C ALA A 43 -33.94 -12.23 0.73
N THR A 44 -34.16 -10.99 1.15
CA THR A 44 -35.51 -10.43 1.39
C THR A 44 -36.33 -10.40 0.10
N ILE A 45 -35.80 -9.86 -1.00
CA ILE A 45 -36.51 -9.81 -2.29
C ILE A 45 -36.88 -11.22 -2.76
N HIS A 46 -35.94 -12.17 -2.66
CA HIS A 46 -36.18 -13.56 -3.03
C HIS A 46 -37.29 -14.18 -2.18
N GLY A 47 -37.24 -14.02 -0.85
CA GLY A 47 -38.25 -14.52 0.07
C GLY A 47 -39.63 -13.88 -0.13
N LEU A 48 -39.69 -12.57 -0.37
CA LEU A 48 -40.93 -11.84 -0.65
C LEU A 48 -41.56 -12.27 -1.97
N THR A 49 -40.77 -12.57 -2.99
CA THR A 49 -41.27 -13.09 -4.29
C THR A 49 -42.02 -14.41 -4.09
N GLY A 50 -41.49 -15.32 -3.27
CA GLY A 50 -42.16 -16.59 -2.91
C GLY A 50 -43.45 -16.35 -2.15
N ARG A 51 -43.40 -15.55 -1.07
CA ARG A 51 -44.58 -15.24 -0.25
C ARG A 51 -45.68 -14.54 -1.04
N ARG A 52 -45.32 -13.62 -1.94
CA ARG A 52 -46.28 -12.94 -2.82
C ARG A 52 -47.03 -13.92 -3.71
N ARG A 53 -46.31 -14.88 -4.30
CA ARG A 53 -46.89 -15.94 -5.12
C ARG A 53 -47.87 -16.79 -4.31
N ASP A 54 -47.50 -17.18 -3.09
CA ASP A 54 -48.36 -18.02 -2.24
C ASP A 54 -49.67 -17.29 -1.88
N ILE A 55 -49.59 -16.01 -1.50
CA ILE A 55 -50.75 -15.19 -1.17
C ILE A 55 -51.70 -15.05 -2.37
N LEU A 56 -51.16 -14.87 -3.58
CA LEU A 56 -51.96 -14.79 -4.80
C LEU A 56 -52.66 -16.12 -5.13
N LEU A 57 -52.08 -17.27 -4.78
CA LEU A 57 -52.68 -18.58 -5.00
C LEU A 57 -53.77 -18.93 -3.97
N THR A 58 -53.73 -18.31 -2.79
CA THR A 58 -54.69 -18.55 -1.70
C THR A 58 -55.76 -17.47 -1.58
N ASP A 59 -55.95 -16.62 -2.60
CA ASP A 59 -56.85 -15.46 -2.59
C ASP A 59 -56.65 -14.56 -1.36
N GLY A 60 -55.39 -14.33 -0.99
CA GLY A 60 -55.06 -13.52 0.18
C GLY A 60 -55.42 -12.04 0.00
N GLY A 61 -55.69 -11.37 1.12
CA GLY A 61 -56.20 -10.00 1.13
C GLY A 61 -55.21 -8.96 0.61
N GLU A 62 -55.74 -7.90 0.00
CA GLU A 62 -54.99 -6.77 -0.58
C GLU A 62 -54.02 -6.12 0.40
N ALA A 63 -54.38 -6.03 1.68
CA ALA A 63 -53.51 -5.50 2.73
C ALA A 63 -52.18 -6.27 2.86
N MET A 64 -52.22 -7.61 2.75
CA MET A 64 -51.01 -8.43 2.84
C MET A 64 -50.11 -8.28 1.60
N LEU A 65 -50.72 -8.14 0.41
CA LEU A 65 -49.98 -7.86 -0.82
C LEU A 65 -49.28 -6.48 -0.74
N SER A 66 -49.98 -5.47 -0.23
CA SER A 66 -49.44 -4.13 -0.02
C SER A 66 -48.23 -4.13 0.95
N GLU A 67 -48.31 -4.89 2.05
CA GLU A 67 -47.18 -5.04 2.98
C GLU A 67 -45.96 -5.69 2.32
N ILE A 68 -46.18 -6.72 1.49
CA ILE A 68 -45.11 -7.41 0.76
C ILE A 68 -44.47 -6.48 -0.27
N ASP A 69 -45.29 -5.77 -1.05
CA ASP A 69 -44.79 -4.86 -2.08
C ASP A 69 -43.99 -3.72 -1.44
N ARG A 70 -44.46 -3.15 -0.32
CA ARG A 70 -43.73 -2.13 0.47
C ARG A 70 -42.38 -2.64 0.97
N ALA A 71 -42.33 -3.85 1.54
CA ALA A 71 -41.09 -4.45 2.00
C ALA A 71 -40.13 -4.78 0.83
N GLY A 72 -40.68 -5.12 -0.33
CA GLY A 72 -39.93 -5.35 -1.56
C GLY A 72 -39.26 -4.07 -2.06
N ASP A 73 -39.99 -2.95 -2.04
CA ASP A 73 -39.46 -1.65 -2.44
C ASP A 73 -38.37 -1.16 -1.46
N GLU A 74 -38.57 -1.31 -0.15
CA GLU A 74 -37.53 -1.01 0.85
C GLU A 74 -36.24 -1.80 0.59
N ALA A 75 -36.34 -3.08 0.26
CA ALA A 75 -35.19 -3.92 -0.05
C ALA A 75 -34.52 -3.54 -1.39
N ARG A 76 -35.28 -3.12 -2.40
CA ARG A 76 -34.72 -2.60 -3.67
C ARG A 76 -33.96 -1.31 -3.45
N ILE A 77 -34.52 -0.38 -2.67
CA ILE A 77 -33.85 0.89 -2.31
C ILE A 77 -32.52 0.60 -1.59
N ALA A 78 -32.48 -0.40 -0.71
CA ALA A 78 -31.24 -0.81 -0.05
C ALA A 78 -30.18 -1.32 -1.04
N LEU A 79 -30.57 -2.08 -2.07
CA LEU A 79 -29.66 -2.54 -3.13
C LEU A 79 -29.15 -1.38 -3.98
N GLU A 80 -30.03 -0.49 -4.43
CA GLU A 80 -29.64 0.68 -5.22
C GLU A 80 -28.66 1.55 -4.44
N ARG A 81 -28.88 1.73 -3.13
CA ARG A 81 -27.96 2.44 -2.24
C ARG A 81 -26.61 1.74 -2.16
N ALA A 82 -26.57 0.42 -1.98
CA ALA A 82 -25.34 -0.36 -1.95
C ALA A 82 -24.54 -0.20 -3.26
N ASP A 83 -25.22 -0.26 -4.41
CA ASP A 83 -24.62 -0.13 -5.74
C ASP A 83 -24.08 1.29 -6.01
N LEU A 84 -24.67 2.31 -5.40
CA LEU A 84 -24.16 3.70 -5.48
C LEU A 84 -22.96 3.95 -4.55
N ILE A 85 -22.95 3.34 -3.37
CA ILE A 85 -21.94 3.61 -2.34
C ILE A 85 -20.66 2.80 -2.56
N GLU A 86 -20.77 1.53 -2.97
CA GLU A 86 -19.62 0.63 -3.12
C GLU A 86 -18.51 1.21 -4.03
N PRO A 87 -18.81 1.77 -5.23
CA PRO A 87 -17.78 2.35 -6.08
C PRO A 87 -17.03 3.53 -5.43
N ILE A 88 -17.71 4.31 -4.60
CA ILE A 88 -17.10 5.45 -3.89
C ILE A 88 -16.11 4.94 -2.85
N ILE A 89 -16.49 3.91 -2.09
CA ILE A 89 -15.59 3.31 -1.09
C ILE A 89 -14.38 2.67 -1.77
N LEU A 90 -14.58 1.98 -2.89
CA LEU A 90 -13.49 1.38 -3.66
C LEU A 90 -12.54 2.43 -4.24
N ALA A 91 -13.06 3.53 -4.78
CA ALA A 91 -12.23 4.65 -5.25
C ALA A 91 -11.40 5.24 -4.10
N ARG A 92 -12.03 5.47 -2.94
CA ARG A 92 -11.34 6.01 -1.76
C ARG A 92 -10.27 5.05 -1.22
N LEU A 93 -10.54 3.74 -1.23
CA LEU A 93 -9.57 2.71 -0.85
C LEU A 93 -8.35 2.72 -1.78
N ALA A 94 -8.56 2.89 -3.09
CA ALA A 94 -7.48 2.99 -4.06
C ALA A 94 -6.62 4.24 -3.82
N GLU A 95 -7.24 5.40 -3.57
CA GLU A 95 -6.53 6.65 -3.23
C GLU A 95 -5.64 6.49 -1.99
N ILE A 96 -6.20 5.99 -0.88
CA ILE A 96 -5.47 5.78 0.37
C ILE A 96 -4.33 4.77 0.17
N SER A 97 -4.58 3.71 -0.60
CA SER A 97 -3.56 2.72 -0.92
C SER A 97 -2.41 3.33 -1.71
N ASP A 98 -2.70 4.19 -2.69
CA ASP A 98 -1.69 4.88 -3.50
C ASP A 98 -0.90 5.91 -2.70
N GLU A 99 -1.56 6.64 -1.81
CA GLU A 99 -0.90 7.51 -0.84
C GLU A 99 0.06 6.73 0.06
N ASN A 100 -0.39 5.62 0.63
CA ASN A 100 0.44 4.75 1.48
C ASN A 100 1.62 4.15 0.70
N ARG A 101 1.41 3.68 -0.53
CA ARG A 101 2.48 3.17 -1.40
C ARG A 101 3.52 4.25 -1.70
N ARG A 102 3.09 5.46 -2.05
CA ARG A 102 3.98 6.60 -2.30
C ARG A 102 4.74 7.03 -1.05
N ALA A 103 4.09 7.07 0.11
CA ALA A 103 4.74 7.36 1.38
C ALA A 103 5.80 6.31 1.72
N LYS A 104 5.47 5.02 1.58
CA LYS A 104 6.41 3.93 1.84
C LYS A 104 7.58 3.92 0.87
N TRP A 105 7.33 4.18 -0.41
CA TRP A 105 8.39 4.32 -1.40
C TRP A 105 9.35 5.46 -1.06
N ARG A 106 8.83 6.63 -0.67
CA ARG A 106 9.67 7.76 -0.21
C ARG A 106 10.57 7.35 0.95
N GLU A 107 10.00 6.78 2.01
CA GLU A 107 10.75 6.28 3.17
C GLU A 107 11.87 5.31 2.78
N LEU A 108 11.56 4.30 1.95
CA LEU A 108 12.54 3.31 1.51
C LEU A 108 13.61 3.92 0.61
N SER A 109 13.23 4.84 -0.27
CA SER A 109 14.16 5.52 -1.17
C SER A 109 15.15 6.41 -0.41
N GLU A 110 14.68 7.15 0.60
CA GLU A 110 15.52 7.98 1.46
C GLU A 110 16.52 7.13 2.25
N ARG A 111 16.04 6.04 2.86
CA ARG A 111 16.90 5.08 3.57
C ARG A 111 17.93 4.43 2.65
N HIS A 112 17.55 4.09 1.42
CA HIS A 112 18.48 3.54 0.43
C HIS A 112 19.57 4.56 0.06
N VAL A 113 19.21 5.81 -0.18
CA VAL A 113 20.16 6.90 -0.45
C VAL A 113 21.13 7.08 0.71
N GLU A 114 20.65 7.14 1.95
CA GLU A 114 21.49 7.27 3.13
C GLU A 114 22.45 6.08 3.30
N THR A 115 21.93 4.86 3.15
CA THR A 115 22.74 3.63 3.26
C THR A 115 23.80 3.57 2.16
N THR A 116 23.44 3.99 0.95
CA THR A 116 24.37 4.00 -0.19
C THR A 116 25.48 5.02 -0.02
N ARG A 117 25.19 6.21 0.54
CA ARG A 117 26.22 7.19 0.89
C ARG A 117 27.21 6.63 1.92
N LYS A 118 26.70 6.01 2.98
CA LYS A 118 27.56 5.34 4.00
C LYS A 118 28.43 4.24 3.37
N PHE A 119 27.88 3.48 2.43
CA PHE A 119 28.64 2.49 1.68
C PHE A 119 29.75 3.12 0.82
N ILE A 120 29.45 4.18 0.06
CA ILE A 120 30.44 4.93 -0.75
C ILE A 120 31.58 5.42 0.14
N ASP A 121 31.26 6.03 1.29
CA ASP A 121 32.28 6.54 2.22
C ASP A 121 33.16 5.41 2.79
N ALA A 122 32.56 4.26 3.12
CA ALA A 122 33.31 3.09 3.58
C ALA A 122 34.24 2.54 2.50
N VAL A 123 33.80 2.50 1.24
CA VAL A 123 34.63 2.05 0.12
C VAL A 123 35.79 3.01 -0.13
N ARG A 124 35.54 4.33 -0.08
CA ARG A 124 36.60 5.35 -0.17
C ARG A 124 37.63 5.19 0.94
N ALA A 125 37.19 4.97 2.18
CA ALA A 125 38.08 4.73 3.30
C ALA A 125 38.92 3.45 3.12
N ALA A 126 38.32 2.38 2.58
CA ALA A 126 39.05 1.15 2.29
C ALA A 126 40.10 1.33 1.18
N LEU A 127 39.78 2.08 0.11
CA LEU A 127 40.73 2.42 -0.96
C LEU A 127 41.89 3.27 -0.44
N ALA A 128 41.61 4.27 0.41
CA ALA A 128 42.65 5.06 1.06
C ALA A 128 43.55 4.21 1.99
N ALA A 129 42.97 3.29 2.76
CA ALA A 129 43.73 2.39 3.62
C ALA A 129 44.61 1.43 2.80
N ARG A 130 44.11 0.95 1.66
CA ARG A 130 44.87 0.14 0.70
C ARG A 130 46.08 0.91 0.17
N ALA A 131 45.89 2.14 -0.32
CA ALA A 131 46.98 2.97 -0.81
C ALA A 131 48.06 3.22 0.26
N ALA A 132 47.65 3.40 1.53
CA ALA A 132 48.59 3.51 2.65
C ALA A 132 49.38 2.21 2.89
N MET A 133 48.75 1.04 2.79
CA MET A 133 49.45 -0.25 2.89
C MET A 133 50.44 -0.46 1.73
N GLU A 134 50.07 -0.07 0.51
CA GLU A 134 50.94 -0.12 -0.67
C GLU A 134 52.16 0.80 -0.51
N ALA A 135 51.98 1.98 0.08
CA ALA A 135 53.09 2.89 0.40
C ALA A 135 54.08 2.26 1.41
N VAL A 136 53.58 1.67 2.50
CA VAL A 136 54.42 0.98 3.48
C VAL A 136 55.16 -0.22 2.86
N TYR A 137 54.49 -0.97 1.98
CA TYR A 137 55.13 -2.05 1.22
C TYR A 137 56.26 -1.53 0.33
N ALA A 138 56.02 -0.42 -0.39
CA ALA A 138 57.01 0.21 -1.25
C ALA A 138 58.22 0.70 -0.44
N ASP A 139 58.00 1.34 0.70
CA ASP A 139 59.06 1.79 1.62
C ASP A 139 59.92 0.61 2.13
N ALA A 140 59.27 -0.50 2.53
CA ALA A 140 59.97 -1.71 2.96
C ALA A 140 60.82 -2.32 1.84
N CYS A 141 60.33 -2.30 0.60
CA CYS A 141 61.08 -2.76 -0.56
C CYS A 141 62.29 -1.86 -0.87
N GLN A 142 62.12 -0.53 -0.80
CA GLN A 142 63.21 0.43 -1.00
C GLN A 142 64.31 0.30 0.07
N ALA A 143 63.93 -0.05 1.29
CA ALA A 143 64.87 -0.33 2.38
C ALA A 143 65.56 -1.71 2.28
N GLY A 144 65.26 -2.51 1.25
CA GLY A 144 65.90 -3.81 1.00
C GLY A 144 65.20 -5.03 1.61
N PHE A 145 64.01 -4.87 2.22
CA PHE A 145 63.26 -5.95 2.88
C PHE A 145 62.23 -6.63 1.96
N MET A 146 62.53 -6.76 0.67
CA MET A 146 61.57 -7.24 -0.34
C MET A 146 61.04 -8.65 -0.04
N ALA A 147 61.89 -9.56 0.46
CA ALA A 147 61.50 -10.93 0.78
C ALA A 147 60.50 -10.98 1.95
N GLN A 148 60.76 -10.19 3.00
CA GLN A 148 59.90 -10.09 4.19
C GLN A 148 58.58 -9.40 3.85
N ALA A 149 58.63 -8.33 3.06
CA ALA A 149 57.44 -7.61 2.62
C ALA A 149 56.50 -8.53 1.83
N ARG A 150 57.00 -9.31 0.87
CA ARG A 150 56.16 -10.25 0.10
C ARG A 150 55.46 -11.31 0.95
N THR A 151 56.07 -11.74 2.06
CA THR A 151 55.45 -12.72 2.96
C THR A 151 54.47 -12.11 3.95
N ALA A 152 54.68 -10.85 4.34
CA ALA A 152 53.90 -10.18 5.37
C ALA A 152 52.67 -9.45 4.82
N PHE A 153 52.75 -8.91 3.61
CA PHE A 153 51.66 -8.16 2.98
C PHE A 153 50.87 -9.06 2.03
N CYS A 154 49.64 -9.39 2.42
CA CYS A 154 48.62 -9.90 1.50
C CYS A 154 47.77 -8.72 1.04
N ASP A 155 47.38 -8.66 -0.24
CA ASP A 155 46.40 -7.68 -0.73
C ASP A 155 44.99 -8.32 -0.71
N PRO A 156 44.18 -8.08 0.34
CA PRO A 156 42.80 -8.57 0.40
C PRO A 156 41.84 -7.78 -0.51
N LEU A 157 42.29 -6.67 -1.13
CA LEU A 157 41.45 -5.69 -1.81
C LEU A 157 41.70 -5.58 -3.32
N ASN A 158 42.36 -6.57 -3.94
CA ASN A 158 42.65 -6.61 -5.39
C ASN A 158 41.46 -6.36 -6.34
N ARG A 159 40.22 -6.48 -5.86
CA ARG A 159 39.00 -6.27 -6.65
C ARG A 159 38.35 -4.90 -6.44
N LEU A 160 38.87 -4.10 -5.52
CA LEU A 160 38.44 -2.72 -5.29
C LEU A 160 39.34 -1.79 -6.09
N ASN A 161 38.76 -1.08 -7.05
CA ASN A 161 39.43 -0.06 -7.85
C ASN A 161 38.65 1.27 -7.80
N ASP A 162 39.36 2.38 -8.01
CA ASP A 162 38.77 3.72 -7.99
C ASP A 162 37.76 3.89 -9.13
N ASP A 163 38.08 3.40 -10.34
CA ASP A 163 37.22 3.53 -11.53
C ASP A 163 35.80 2.95 -11.33
N ALA A 164 35.67 1.77 -10.70
CA ALA A 164 34.35 1.19 -10.46
C ALA A 164 33.58 1.95 -9.38
N LEU A 165 34.28 2.50 -8.38
CA LEU A 165 33.66 3.38 -7.38
C LEU A 165 33.18 4.68 -8.01
N GLU A 166 34.00 5.33 -8.84
CA GLU A 166 33.64 6.60 -9.50
C GLU A 166 32.43 6.42 -10.42
N ASN A 167 32.43 5.36 -11.25
CA ASN A 167 31.28 5.04 -12.10
C ASN A 167 30.02 4.78 -11.26
N PHE A 168 30.14 4.05 -10.14
CA PHE A 168 29.02 3.82 -9.23
C PHE A 168 28.48 5.13 -8.64
N VAL A 169 29.36 6.01 -8.16
CA VAL A 169 29.01 7.33 -7.61
C VAL A 169 28.32 8.18 -8.67
N GLU A 170 28.85 8.22 -9.90
CA GLU A 170 28.25 8.99 -11.00
C GLU A 170 26.83 8.50 -11.32
N VAL A 171 26.64 7.18 -11.45
CA VAL A 171 25.31 6.59 -11.71
C VAL A 171 24.35 6.88 -10.54
N PHE A 172 24.82 6.76 -9.31
CA PHE A 172 24.05 7.04 -8.11
C PHE A 172 23.61 8.51 -8.06
N GLU A 173 24.53 9.45 -8.25
CA GLU A 173 24.24 10.88 -8.24
C GLU A 173 23.28 11.27 -9.38
N ARG A 174 23.50 10.75 -10.58
CA ARG A 174 22.59 10.99 -11.73
C ARG A 174 21.16 10.54 -11.44
N ASN A 175 20.98 9.40 -10.76
CA ASN A 175 19.66 8.83 -10.52
C ASN A 175 18.96 9.42 -9.29
N HIS A 176 19.70 9.94 -8.31
CA HIS A 176 19.14 10.36 -7.02
C HIS A 176 19.24 11.87 -6.72
N VAL A 177 20.08 12.63 -7.42
CA VAL A 177 20.16 14.10 -7.27
C VAL A 177 18.98 14.85 -7.93
N PRO A 178 18.46 14.43 -9.11
CA PRO A 178 17.29 15.09 -9.72
C PRO A 178 15.97 14.80 -8.99
N ALA A 179 15.82 13.58 -8.43
CA ALA A 179 14.59 13.16 -7.75
C ALA A 179 14.31 13.94 -6.45
N CYS A 180 15.35 14.37 -5.73
CA CYS A 180 15.19 15.24 -4.56
C CYS A 180 14.80 16.69 -4.91
N ARG A 181 15.07 17.17 -6.13
CA ARG A 181 14.67 18.52 -6.57
C ARG A 181 13.26 18.57 -7.16
N ALA A 182 12.82 17.50 -7.82
CA ALA A 182 11.49 17.45 -8.43
C ALA A 182 10.35 17.19 -7.40
N GLY A 183 10.66 16.58 -6.25
CA GLY A 183 9.69 16.31 -5.17
C GLY A 183 9.38 17.47 -4.22
N LEU A 184 9.99 18.65 -4.43
CA LEU A 184 9.78 19.85 -3.60
C LEU A 184 8.84 20.89 -4.25
N ASN A 185 8.35 20.65 -5.47
CA ASN A 185 7.55 21.60 -6.24
C ASN A 185 6.13 21.11 -6.60
N ASN A 186 5.61 20.04 -6.00
CA ASN A 186 4.22 19.61 -6.14
C ASN A 186 3.59 19.30 -4.79
#